data_AF-A0A8X6SJ47-F1
#
_entry.id   AF-A0A8X6SJ47-F1
#
_cell.length_a   1.000
_cell.length_b   1.000
_cell.length_c   1.000
_cell.angle_alpha   90.00
_cell.angle_beta   90.00
_cell.angle_gamma   90.00
#
_symmetry.space_group_name_H-M   'P 1'
#
loop_
_entity.id
_entity.type
_entity.pdbx_description
1 polymer ?
#
loop_
_entity_poly.entity_id
_entity_poly.type
_entity_poly.pdbx_seq_one_letter_code
_entity_poly.pdbx_strand_id
1 'polypeptide(L)'
;MFQDDVFEELVTYLTSMRASFEKYFPEEQNTKMKLNSWIHNPFLPNLQKPESMSNEVYKSLLEMSSDTSMESLFKTTPLNDFWCRIRDEYPMLSKMALNILLPFPTTYLCKTGFSTYAATKTKYRNRLDAKPDMRLQLSSIPSTSKVCVYLPKRVFRPYIVK
;
A
#
# COMPACT_ATOMS: atom_id res chain seq x y z
N MET A 1 45.06 -11.04 -18.33
CA MET A 1 44.42 -12.36 -18.37
C MET A 1 43.59 -12.64 -17.11
N PHE A 2 44.04 -12.32 -15.89
CA PHE A 2 43.25 -12.55 -14.65
C PHE A 2 42.07 -11.58 -14.40
N GLN A 3 42.03 -10.43 -15.08
CA GLN A 3 41.01 -9.40 -14.82
C GLN A 3 39.73 -9.58 -15.66
N ASP A 4 39.84 -10.26 -16.80
CA ASP A 4 38.72 -10.55 -17.70
C ASP A 4 37.88 -11.73 -17.17
N ASP A 5 38.51 -12.72 -16.54
CA ASP A 5 37.84 -13.89 -15.94
C ASP A 5 36.91 -13.49 -14.79
N VAL A 6 37.37 -12.59 -13.91
CA VAL A 6 36.56 -12.08 -12.79
C VAL A 6 35.39 -11.24 -13.29
N PHE A 7 35.58 -10.52 -14.41
CA PHE A 7 34.50 -9.75 -15.03
C PHE A 7 33.42 -10.66 -15.61
N GLU A 8 33.81 -11.73 -16.32
CA GLU A 8 32.86 -12.72 -16.85
C GLU A 8 32.09 -13.45 -15.74
N GLU A 9 32.76 -13.80 -14.64
CA GLU A 9 32.09 -14.40 -13.48
C GLU A 9 31.07 -13.44 -12.84
N LEU A 10 31.40 -12.16 -12.73
CA LEU A 10 30.50 -11.12 -12.24
C LEU A 10 29.29 -10.92 -13.16
N VAL A 11 29.51 -10.86 -14.48
CA VAL A 11 28.43 -10.73 -15.47
C VAL A 11 27.49 -11.93 -15.40
N THR A 12 28.04 -13.14 -15.31
CA THR A 12 27.28 -14.38 -15.18
C THR A 12 26.42 -14.37 -13.91
N TYR A 13 27.00 -13.97 -12.77
CA TYR A 13 26.28 -13.85 -11.50
C TYR A 13 25.14 -12.83 -11.58
N LEU A 14 25.41 -11.62 -12.07
CA LEU A 14 24.39 -10.56 -12.18
C LEU A 14 23.25 -10.96 -13.14
N THR A 15 23.58 -11.67 -14.22
CA THR A 15 22.58 -12.18 -15.18
C THR A 15 21.70 -13.25 -14.55
N SER A 16 22.29 -14.19 -13.80
CA SER A 16 21.56 -15.20 -13.02
C SER A 16 20.65 -14.56 -11.97
N MET A 17 21.18 -13.56 -11.25
CA MET A 17 20.44 -12.80 -10.26
C MET A 17 19.25 -12.08 -10.92
N ARG A 18 19.45 -11.41 -12.05
CA ARG A 18 18.36 -10.79 -12.83
C ARG A 18 17.28 -11.80 -13.23
N ALA A 19 17.66 -12.93 -13.80
CA ALA A 19 16.71 -13.98 -14.20
C ALA A 19 15.92 -14.52 -12.99
N SER A 20 16.58 -14.64 -11.83
CA SER A 20 15.91 -15.02 -10.59
C SER A 20 14.87 -13.98 -10.15
N PHE A 21 15.18 -12.68 -10.27
CA PHE A 21 14.22 -11.61 -9.99
C PHE A 21 13.04 -11.63 -10.94
N GLU A 22 13.27 -11.79 -12.24
CA GLU A 22 12.20 -11.82 -13.26
C GLU A 22 11.20 -12.97 -13.02
N LYS A 23 11.64 -14.10 -12.44
CA LYS A 23 10.77 -15.20 -12.02
C LYS A 23 9.78 -14.79 -10.92
N TYR A 24 10.20 -13.94 -9.98
CA TYR A 24 9.36 -13.49 -8.86
C TYR A 24 8.65 -12.16 -9.11
N PHE A 25 9.21 -11.33 -9.99
CA PHE A 25 8.74 -10.00 -10.37
C PHE A 25 8.65 -9.92 -11.90
N PRO A 26 7.62 -10.54 -12.51
CA PRO A 26 7.45 -10.52 -13.95
C PRO A 26 7.32 -9.09 -14.47
N GLU A 27 7.79 -8.85 -15.69
CA GLU A 27 7.85 -7.51 -16.30
C GLU A 27 6.47 -6.82 -16.46
N GLU A 28 5.40 -7.62 -16.42
CA GLU A 28 4.01 -7.16 -16.30
C GLU A 28 3.76 -6.30 -15.03
N GLN A 29 4.54 -6.50 -13.97
CA GLN A 29 4.52 -5.64 -12.78
C GLN A 29 5.10 -4.25 -13.09
N ASN A 30 6.14 -4.18 -13.92
CA ASN A 30 6.72 -2.91 -14.36
C ASN A 30 5.75 -2.13 -15.27
N THR A 31 5.03 -2.82 -16.15
CA THR A 31 3.99 -2.17 -16.98
C THR A 31 2.80 -1.72 -16.14
N LYS A 32 2.35 -2.51 -15.16
CA LYS A 32 1.35 -2.09 -14.17
C LYS A 32 1.81 -0.89 -13.34
N MET A 33 3.09 -0.84 -12.98
CA MET A 33 3.66 0.30 -12.24
C MET A 33 3.67 1.57 -13.09
N LYS A 34 4.02 1.47 -14.39
CA LYS A 34 3.95 2.59 -15.34
C LYS A 34 2.52 3.09 -15.56
N LEU A 35 1.55 2.16 -15.71
CA LEU A 35 0.12 2.48 -15.83
C LEU A 35 -0.43 3.20 -14.59
N ASN A 36 0.15 2.94 -13.42
CA ASN A 36 -0.25 3.54 -12.15
C ASN A 36 0.61 4.75 -11.75
N SER A 37 1.35 5.34 -12.69
CA SER A 37 2.18 6.54 -12.45
C SER A 37 1.38 7.71 -11.85
N TRP A 38 0.11 7.86 -12.22
CA TRP A 38 -0.81 8.85 -11.66
C TRP A 38 -0.98 8.75 -10.14
N ILE A 39 -0.78 7.56 -9.56
CA ILE A 39 -0.86 7.35 -8.10
C ILE A 39 0.35 7.97 -7.41
N HIS A 40 1.51 7.93 -8.05
CA HIS A 40 2.75 8.49 -7.52
C HIS A 40 2.84 9.98 -7.76
N ASN A 41 2.35 10.47 -8.89
CA ASN A 41 2.24 11.89 -9.17
C ASN A 41 1.04 12.17 -10.09
N PRO A 42 -0.10 12.62 -9.53
CA PRO A 42 -1.28 12.94 -10.30
C PRO A 42 -1.21 14.32 -10.99
N PHE A 43 -0.14 15.09 -10.79
CA PHE A 43 0.05 16.42 -11.39
C PHE A 43 1.04 16.39 -12.57
N LEU A 44 1.36 15.20 -13.09
CA LEU A 44 2.21 15.07 -14.28
C LEU A 44 1.49 15.59 -15.52
N PRO A 45 2.19 16.32 -16.41
CA PRO A 45 1.65 16.66 -17.71
C PRO A 45 1.45 15.38 -18.53
N ASN A 46 0.30 15.27 -19.22
CA ASN A 46 -0.06 14.15 -20.09
C ASN A 46 -0.24 12.80 -19.38
N LEU A 47 -1.04 12.77 -18.30
CA LEU A 47 -1.48 11.51 -17.71
C LEU A 47 -2.15 10.62 -18.76
N GLN A 48 -1.69 9.38 -18.87
CA GLN A 48 -2.36 8.38 -19.67
C GLN A 48 -3.49 7.78 -18.85
N LYS A 49 -4.66 7.63 -19.47
CA LYS A 49 -5.80 6.96 -18.84
C LYS A 49 -5.47 5.47 -18.65
N PRO A 50 -5.49 4.93 -17.42
CA PRO A 50 -5.36 3.50 -17.21
C PRO A 50 -6.57 2.76 -17.78
N GLU A 51 -6.35 1.61 -18.42
CA GLU A 51 -7.43 0.78 -18.99
C GLU A 51 -8.45 0.32 -17.93
N SER A 52 -7.98 0.10 -16.70
CA SER A 52 -8.80 -0.30 -15.55
C SER A 52 -9.66 0.84 -14.98
N MET A 53 -9.48 2.07 -15.45
CA MET A 53 -10.17 3.27 -14.95
C MET A 53 -11.36 3.62 -15.84
N SER A 54 -12.50 3.93 -15.23
CA SER A 54 -13.67 4.43 -15.97
C SER A 54 -13.44 5.87 -16.48
N ASN A 55 -14.24 6.31 -17.46
CA ASN A 55 -14.13 7.67 -17.98
C ASN A 55 -14.48 8.73 -16.92
N GLU A 56 -15.41 8.42 -16.04
CA GLU A 56 -15.88 9.29 -14.96
C GLU A 56 -14.76 9.50 -13.93
N VAL A 57 -14.10 8.42 -13.51
CA VAL A 57 -12.98 8.50 -12.57
C VAL A 57 -11.79 9.22 -13.19
N TYR A 58 -11.52 8.99 -14.48
CA TYR A 58 -10.46 9.70 -15.19
C TYR A 58 -10.74 11.21 -15.33
N LYS A 59 -11.98 11.62 -15.55
CA LYS A 59 -12.37 13.04 -15.52
C LYS A 59 -12.12 13.67 -14.15
N SER A 60 -12.50 12.98 -13.07
CA SER A 60 -12.20 13.44 -11.72
C SER A 60 -10.70 13.57 -11.46
N LEU A 61 -9.87 12.70 -12.06
CA LEU A 61 -8.41 12.79 -11.93
C LEU A 61 -7.90 14.06 -12.60
N LEU A 62 -8.40 14.38 -13.80
CA LEU A 62 -8.05 15.60 -14.51
C LEU A 62 -8.49 16.86 -13.77
N GLU A 63 -9.72 16.86 -13.25
CA GLU A 63 -10.25 17.96 -12.43
C GLU A 63 -9.37 18.21 -11.20
N MET A 64 -9.11 17.16 -10.41
CA MET A 64 -8.22 17.24 -9.24
C MET A 64 -6.80 17.68 -9.62
N SER A 65 -6.26 17.18 -10.74
CA SER A 65 -4.92 17.56 -11.21
C SER A 65 -4.81 19.01 -11.68
N SER A 66 -5.94 19.64 -12.01
CA SER A 66 -6.01 21.06 -12.39
C SER A 66 -6.15 21.99 -11.18
N ASP A 67 -6.39 21.43 -9.99
CA ASP A 67 -6.57 22.20 -8.76
C ASP A 67 -5.21 22.49 -8.09
N THR A 68 -4.83 23.77 -8.12
CA THR A 68 -3.60 24.26 -7.49
C THR A 68 -3.55 24.06 -5.97
N SER A 69 -4.71 24.03 -5.30
CA SER A 69 -4.79 23.76 -3.87
C SER A 69 -4.47 22.29 -3.57
N MET A 70 -4.93 21.38 -4.44
CA MET A 70 -4.60 19.95 -4.37
C MET A 70 -3.13 19.69 -4.66
N GLU A 71 -2.53 20.43 -5.61
CA GLU A 71 -1.10 20.35 -5.89
C GLU A 71 -0.26 20.80 -4.69
N SER A 72 -0.67 21.89 -4.03
CA SER A 72 -0.04 22.39 -2.81
C SER A 72 -0.16 21.39 -1.65
N LEU A 73 -1.34 20.78 -1.49
CA LEU A 73 -1.58 19.74 -0.50
C LEU A 73 -0.70 18.51 -0.73
N PHE A 74 -0.55 18.09 -1.99
CA PHE A 74 0.30 16.97 -2.39
C PHE A 74 1.77 17.22 -2.06
N LYS A 75 2.30 18.41 -2.35
CA LYS A 75 3.69 18.78 -2.05
C LYS A 75 4.02 18.81 -0.56
N THR A 76 3.02 19.02 0.29
CA THR A 76 3.19 19.19 1.75
C THR A 76 2.80 17.96 2.55
N THR A 77 2.27 16.91 1.91
CA THR A 77 1.72 15.73 2.59
C THR A 77 2.37 14.44 2.07
N PRO A 78 2.68 13.45 2.93
CA PRO A 78 3.10 12.13 2.48
C PRO A 78 2.07 11.49 1.53
N LEU A 79 2.54 10.70 0.56
CA LEU A 79 1.71 10.15 -0.52
C LEU A 79 0.44 9.43 -0.02
N ASN A 80 0.58 8.51 0.94
CA ASN A 80 -0.55 7.77 1.50
C ASN A 80 -1.56 8.68 2.22
N ASP A 81 -1.06 9.71 2.91
CA ASP A 81 -1.86 10.66 3.66
C ASP A 81 -2.61 11.61 2.71
N PHE A 82 -1.99 12.00 1.59
CA PHE A 82 -2.66 12.78 0.54
C PHE A 82 -3.89 12.04 0.01
N TRP A 83 -3.71 10.80 -0.44
CA TRP A 83 -4.82 9.99 -0.96
C TRP A 83 -5.89 9.73 0.12
N CYS A 84 -5.52 9.65 1.39
CA CYS A 84 -6.48 9.55 2.49
C CYS A 84 -7.30 10.83 2.71
N ARG A 85 -6.67 12.01 2.58
CA ARG A 85 -7.32 13.32 2.82
C ARG A 85 -8.36 13.64 1.76
N ILE A 86 -8.05 13.37 0.49
CA ILE A 86 -8.95 13.70 -0.62
C ILE A 86 -10.10 12.70 -0.78
N ARG A 87 -10.23 11.69 0.09
CA ARG A 87 -11.25 10.64 -0.06
C ARG A 87 -12.66 11.21 -0.06
N ASP A 88 -12.92 12.23 0.74
CA ASP A 88 -14.28 12.73 0.91
C ASP A 88 -14.75 13.50 -0.34
N GLU A 89 -13.81 14.16 -1.05
CA GLU A 89 -14.04 14.87 -2.31
C GLU A 89 -13.93 13.93 -3.54
N TYR A 90 -12.95 13.04 -3.54
CA TYR A 90 -12.62 12.12 -4.63
C TYR A 90 -12.57 10.64 -4.17
N PRO A 91 -13.71 10.06 -3.74
CA PRO A 91 -13.74 8.76 -3.06
C PRO A 91 -13.25 7.60 -3.92
N MET A 92 -13.57 7.60 -5.23
CA MET A 92 -13.17 6.52 -6.12
C MET A 92 -11.67 6.57 -6.46
N LEU A 93 -11.12 7.77 -6.68
CA LEU A 93 -9.69 7.96 -6.91
C LEU A 93 -8.86 7.56 -5.70
N SER A 94 -9.24 8.09 -4.53
CA SER A 94 -8.63 7.74 -3.25
C SER A 94 -8.62 6.22 -3.01
N LYS A 95 -9.77 5.57 -3.23
CA LYS A 95 -9.88 4.11 -3.07
C LYS A 95 -8.96 3.35 -4.02
N MET A 96 -8.90 3.74 -5.30
CA MET A 96 -8.02 3.08 -6.28
C MET A 96 -6.55 3.24 -5.90
N ALA A 97 -6.14 4.47 -5.56
CA ALA A 97 -4.77 4.76 -5.14
C ALA A 97 -4.37 3.97 -3.89
N LEU A 98 -5.21 3.98 -2.85
CA LEU A 98 -4.92 3.30 -1.59
C LEU A 98 -4.89 1.77 -1.72
N ASN A 99 -5.72 1.17 -2.58
CA ASN A 99 -5.68 -0.27 -2.83
C ASN A 99 -4.33 -0.72 -3.42
N ILE A 100 -3.70 0.14 -4.22
CA ILE A 100 -2.41 -0.15 -4.86
C ILE A 100 -1.25 0.18 -3.91
N LEU A 101 -1.32 1.32 -3.22
CA LEU A 101 -0.29 1.73 -2.26
C LEU A 101 -0.23 0.83 -1.03
N LEU A 102 -1.37 0.25 -0.65
CA LEU A 102 -1.52 -0.52 0.58
C LEU A 102 -2.16 -1.88 0.25
N PRO A 103 -1.39 -2.79 -0.38
CA PRO A 103 -1.92 -4.09 -0.81
C PRO A 103 -2.24 -5.02 0.38
N PHE A 104 -1.62 -4.81 1.54
CA PHE A 104 -1.81 -5.66 2.73
C PHE A 104 -2.02 -4.89 4.05
N PRO A 105 -2.97 -3.94 4.13
CA PRO A 105 -3.19 -3.20 5.37
C PRO A 105 -3.70 -4.17 6.46
N THR A 106 -4.58 -5.09 6.09
CA THR A 106 -5.20 -6.06 7.01
C THR A 106 -4.24 -7.17 7.43
N THR A 107 -3.41 -7.72 6.54
CA THR A 107 -2.48 -8.81 6.88
C THR A 107 -1.37 -8.34 7.81
N TYR A 108 -0.80 -7.15 7.56
CA TYR A 108 0.20 -6.58 8.47
C TYR A 108 -0.43 -6.30 9.85
N LEU A 109 -1.58 -5.63 9.88
CA LEU A 109 -2.30 -5.35 11.14
C LEU A 109 -2.74 -6.64 11.86
N CYS A 110 -3.14 -7.67 11.12
CA CYS A 110 -3.52 -8.97 11.65
C CYS A 110 -2.31 -9.69 12.26
N LYS A 111 -1.17 -9.74 11.55
CA LYS A 111 0.08 -10.31 12.07
C LYS A 111 0.58 -9.56 13.30
N THR A 112 0.60 -8.23 13.25
CA THR A 112 1.00 -7.39 14.38
C THR A 112 0.05 -7.54 15.57
N GLY A 113 -1.26 -7.60 15.32
CA GLY A 113 -2.28 -7.86 16.34
C GLY A 113 -2.11 -9.23 17.00
N PHE A 114 -1.88 -10.27 16.21
CA PHE A 114 -1.62 -11.62 16.72
C PHE A 114 -0.32 -11.70 17.52
N SER A 115 0.76 -11.08 17.06
CA SER A 115 2.03 -11.02 17.80
C SER A 115 1.88 -10.30 19.14
N THR A 116 1.15 -9.18 19.17
CA THR A 116 0.90 -8.40 20.40
C THR A 116 0.04 -9.19 21.39
N TYR A 117 -0.99 -9.87 20.89
CA TYR A 117 -1.81 -10.78 21.69
C TYR A 117 -1.00 -11.94 22.27
N ALA A 118 -0.17 -12.59 21.44
CA ALA A 118 0.70 -13.68 21.88
C ALA A 118 1.66 -13.22 22.98
N ALA A 119 2.28 -12.05 22.83
CA ALA A 119 3.17 -11.44 23.83
C ALA A 119 2.46 -11.10 25.14
N THR A 120 1.20 -10.69 25.07
CA THR A 120 0.42 -10.34 26.27
C THR A 120 -0.08 -11.59 26.99
N LYS A 121 -0.53 -12.59 26.24
CA LYS A 121 -0.97 -13.89 26.76
C LYS A 121 0.15 -14.64 27.48
N THR A 122 1.39 -14.56 26.99
CA THR A 122 2.54 -15.18 27.67
C THR A 122 2.90 -14.48 28.98
N LYS A 123 2.63 -13.18 29.11
CA LYS A 123 2.92 -12.36 30.31
C LYS A 123 1.83 -12.47 31.39
N TYR A 124 0.56 -12.58 31.00
CA TYR A 124 -0.59 -12.65 31.91
C TYR A 124 -1.40 -13.93 31.67
N ARG A 125 -0.89 -15.07 32.17
CA ARG A 125 -1.39 -16.40 31.76
C ARG A 125 -2.86 -16.70 32.06
N ASN A 126 -3.53 -15.98 32.98
CA ASN A 126 -4.86 -16.38 33.49
C ASN A 126 -5.90 -15.26 33.65
N ARG A 127 -5.69 -14.03 33.14
CA ARG A 127 -6.61 -12.88 33.42
C ARG A 127 -7.04 -12.03 32.23
N LEU A 128 -6.70 -12.40 30.99
CA LEU A 128 -7.07 -11.59 29.83
C LEU A 128 -8.41 -11.99 29.23
N ASP A 129 -9.22 -10.97 28.91
CA ASP A 129 -10.35 -11.10 28.01
C ASP A 129 -9.88 -10.66 26.61
N ALA A 130 -9.77 -11.65 25.70
CA ALA A 130 -9.10 -11.48 24.42
C ALA A 130 -9.64 -10.31 23.60
N LYS A 131 -10.94 -10.03 23.66
CA LYS A 131 -11.59 -9.04 22.80
C LYS A 131 -11.33 -7.58 23.22
N PRO A 132 -11.61 -7.14 24.45
CA PRO A 132 -11.30 -5.78 24.90
C PRO A 132 -9.79 -5.51 24.90
N ASP A 133 -8.98 -6.49 25.28
CA ASP A 133 -7.53 -6.31 25.39
C ASP A 133 -6.85 -6.18 24.02
N MET A 134 -7.21 -7.02 23.03
CA MET A 134 -6.74 -6.84 21.65
C MET A 134 -7.16 -5.47 21.10
N ARG A 135 -8.37 -5.00 21.39
CA ARG A 135 -8.86 -3.72 20.90
C ARG A 135 -8.07 -2.54 21.45
N LEU A 136 -7.70 -2.57 22.74
CA LEU A 136 -6.87 -1.56 23.40
C LEU A 136 -5.41 -1.57 22.90
N GLN A 137 -4.89 -2.75 22.58
CA GLN A 137 -3.54 -2.91 22.05
C GLN A 137 -3.43 -2.44 20.61
N LEU A 138 -4.41 -2.80 19.79
CA LEU A 138 -4.51 -2.35 18.40
C LEU A 138 -4.70 -0.83 18.29
N SER A 139 -5.35 -0.19 19.27
CA SER A 139 -5.45 1.28 19.30
C SER A 139 -4.14 1.99 19.65
N SER A 140 -3.20 1.28 20.28
CA SER A 140 -1.91 1.84 20.70
C SER A 140 -0.78 1.64 19.68
N ILE A 141 -0.97 0.74 18.71
CA ILE A 141 -0.03 0.59 17.59
C ILE A 141 -0.12 1.85 16.74
N PRO A 142 0.98 2.58 16.54
CA PRO A 142 0.99 3.70 15.60
C PRO A 142 0.61 3.11 14.25
N SER A 143 -0.58 3.44 13.77
CA SER A 143 -1.01 3.05 12.45
C SER A 143 0.05 3.60 11.50
N THR A 144 0.86 2.73 10.89
CA THR A 144 1.95 3.15 10.00
C THR A 144 1.46 3.94 8.80
N SER A 145 0.14 4.07 8.66
CA SER A 145 -0.52 5.19 8.00
C SER A 145 -1.84 5.44 8.73
N LYS A 146 -2.30 6.69 8.86
CA LYS A 146 -3.65 7.05 9.36
C LYS A 146 -4.81 6.37 8.59
N VAL A 147 -4.48 5.62 7.53
CA VAL A 147 -5.32 4.75 6.70
C VAL A 147 -6.29 3.88 7.51
N CYS A 148 -5.94 3.42 8.72
CA CYS A 148 -6.85 2.54 9.48
C CYS A 148 -8.12 3.25 9.98
N VAL A 149 -8.10 4.58 10.13
CA VAL A 149 -9.30 5.38 10.47
C VAL A 149 -10.23 5.56 9.27
N TYR A 150 -9.71 5.27 8.08
CA TYR A 150 -10.20 5.76 6.80
C TYR A 150 -10.72 4.67 5.86
N LEU A 151 -10.57 3.40 6.23
CA LEU A 151 -11.24 2.27 5.57
C LEU A 151 -12.69 2.15 6.09
N PRO A 152 -13.69 1.97 5.20
CA PRO A 152 -15.06 1.73 5.64
C PRO A 152 -15.10 0.50 6.55
N LYS A 153 -15.83 0.60 7.67
CA LYS A 153 -16.06 -0.45 8.70
C LYS A 153 -16.80 -1.69 8.15
N ARG A 154 -16.41 -2.22 6.99
CA ARG A 154 -17.03 -3.40 6.40
C ARG A 154 -16.26 -4.65 6.80
N VAL A 155 -16.83 -5.28 7.83
CA VAL A 155 -16.90 -6.73 8.03
C VAL A 155 -15.63 -7.40 8.58
N PHE A 156 -15.32 -7.12 9.84
CA PHE A 156 -14.87 -8.20 10.73
C PHE A 156 -16.14 -8.98 11.17
N ARG A 157 -16.61 -9.92 10.35
CA ARG A 157 -17.43 -11.03 10.85
C ARG A 157 -16.45 -12.14 11.22
N PRO A 158 -16.20 -12.40 12.51
CA PRO A 158 -15.43 -13.56 12.88
C PRO A 158 -16.21 -14.82 12.46
N TYR A 159 -15.64 -15.60 11.55
CA TYR A 159 -16.03 -16.99 11.39
C TYR A 159 -15.61 -17.72 12.66
N ILE A 160 -16.58 -17.92 13.56
CA ILE A 160 -16.47 -18.90 14.64
C ILE A 160 -16.78 -20.24 13.99
N VAL A 161 -15.74 -21.02 13.68
CA VAL A 161 -15.89 -22.45 13.40
C VAL A 161 -16.12 -23.11 14.75
N LYS A 162 -17.27 -23.77 14.91
CA LYS A 162 -17.61 -24.58 16.08
C LYS A 162 -16.74 -25.81 16.17
#